data_AF-A0A158CJS6-F1
#
_entry.id   AF-A0A158CJS6-F1
#
_cell.length_a   1.000
_cell.length_b   1.000
_cell.length_c   1.000
_cell.angle_alpha   90.00
_cell.angle_beta   90.00
_cell.angle_gamma   90.00
#
_symmetry.space_group_name_H-M   'P 1'
#
loop_
_entity.id
_entity.type
_entity.pdbx_description
1 polymer ?
#
loop_
_entity_poly.entity_id
_entity_poly.type
_entity_poly.pdbx_seq_one_letter_code
_entity_poly.pdbx_strand_id
1 'polypeptide(L)'
;MLLGTVDYAPDEWHLVSAAGDATFRPLGPHFSVNDMESMSQALRDGAGIGLLAAYSAMDDLRSGELVRVLPGYHTHVRNVNAVYPSRQFVDAKIKRFVETLKTHVSDHLDAYAKELEIEPALSLSTGR
;
A
#
# COMPACT_ATOMS: atom_id res chain seq x y z
N MET A 1 10.34 -12.76 -11.21
CA MET A 1 9.26 -11.96 -11.84
C MET A 1 9.33 -10.51 -11.39
N LEU A 2 8.42 -9.63 -11.84
CA LEU A 2 8.17 -8.27 -11.34
C LEU A 2 6.65 -8.00 -11.50
N LEU A 3 5.91 -7.93 -10.39
CA LEU A 3 4.44 -7.84 -10.28
C LEU A 3 3.96 -6.42 -9.87
N GLY A 4 2.82 -5.93 -10.38
CA GLY A 4 2.34 -4.56 -10.10
C GLY A 4 0.83 -4.47 -9.92
N THR A 5 0.38 -3.64 -8.98
CA THR A 5 -1.04 -3.54 -8.56
C THR A 5 -1.75 -2.33 -9.19
N VAL A 6 -3.08 -2.28 -9.09
CA VAL A 6 -3.99 -1.35 -9.82
C VAL A 6 -3.74 0.14 -9.58
N ASP A 7 -2.95 0.49 -8.57
CA ASP A 7 -2.66 1.86 -8.15
C ASP A 7 -1.55 2.57 -8.96
N TYR A 8 -0.93 1.91 -9.94
CA TYR A 8 0.10 2.49 -10.80
C TYR A 8 -0.47 2.92 -12.15
N ALA A 9 0.22 3.85 -12.82
CA ALA A 9 0.08 3.92 -14.28
C ALA A 9 0.41 2.51 -14.81
N PRO A 10 -0.42 1.92 -15.69
CA PRO A 10 -0.22 0.54 -16.11
C PRO A 10 1.20 0.37 -16.64
N ASP A 11 1.90 -0.60 -16.06
CA ASP A 11 3.29 -0.95 -16.32
C ASP A 11 4.35 0.08 -15.87
N GLU A 12 4.08 0.99 -14.93
CA GLU A 12 5.11 1.90 -14.38
C GLU A 12 5.16 1.96 -12.84
N TRP A 13 6.30 1.56 -12.28
CA TRP A 13 6.56 1.59 -10.85
C TRP A 13 7.22 2.91 -10.49
N HIS A 14 6.47 3.82 -9.88
CA HIS A 14 7.01 5.04 -9.31
C HIS A 14 7.53 4.75 -7.90
N LEU A 15 8.86 4.71 -7.79
CA LEU A 15 9.62 4.44 -6.57
C LEU A 15 10.18 5.76 -6.04
N VAL A 16 9.97 6.01 -4.75
CA VAL A 16 10.44 7.18 -3.99
C VAL A 16 11.54 6.72 -3.04
N SER A 17 12.57 7.54 -2.88
CA SER A 17 13.70 7.30 -1.97
C SER A 17 14.34 8.60 -1.53
N ALA A 18 15.01 8.59 -0.37
CA ALA A 18 15.90 9.67 0.05
C ALA A 18 17.06 9.90 -0.95
N ALA A 19 17.40 8.91 -1.78
CA ALA A 19 18.40 9.03 -2.86
C ALA A 19 17.84 9.67 -4.15
N GLY A 20 16.52 9.90 -4.22
CA GLY A 20 15.81 10.40 -5.40
C GLY A 20 14.79 9.41 -5.96
N ASP A 21 13.82 9.94 -6.71
CA ASP A 21 12.74 9.16 -7.30
C ASP A 21 13.21 8.41 -8.56
N ALA A 22 12.66 7.21 -8.78
CA ALA A 22 12.90 6.38 -9.94
C ALA A 22 11.59 5.86 -10.51
N THR A 23 11.41 5.95 -11.83
CA THR A 23 10.31 5.26 -12.53
C THR A 23 10.86 4.04 -13.24
N PHE A 24 10.36 2.86 -12.88
CA PHE A 24 10.74 1.60 -13.52
C PHE A 24 9.57 1.04 -14.33
N ARG A 25 9.77 0.82 -15.63
CA ARG A 25 8.82 0.15 -16.52
C ARG A 25 9.27 -1.29 -16.75
N PRO A 26 8.51 -2.33 -16.36
CA PRO A 26 8.83 -3.71 -16.66
C PRO A 26 8.95 -3.92 -18.19
N LEU A 27 10.02 -4.58 -18.63
CA LEU A 27 10.25 -4.90 -20.04
C LEU A 27 10.05 -6.40 -20.27
N GLY A 28 9.26 -6.74 -21.30
CA GLY A 28 8.95 -8.13 -21.67
C GLY A 28 7.58 -8.61 -21.18
N PRO A 29 7.28 -9.92 -21.33
CA PRO A 29 6.03 -10.50 -20.86
C PRO A 29 5.95 -10.44 -19.32
N HIS A 30 4.90 -9.82 -18.82
CA HIS A 30 4.66 -9.63 -17.40
C HIS A 30 3.29 -10.21 -17.00
N PHE A 31 3.18 -10.61 -15.73
CA PHE A 31 1.92 -11.04 -15.14
C PHE A 31 1.29 -9.86 -14.42
N SER A 32 0.06 -9.50 -14.82
CA SER A 32 -0.69 -8.39 -14.25
C SER A 32 -2.01 -8.91 -13.70
N VAL A 33 -2.32 -8.56 -12.46
CA VAL A 33 -3.58 -8.93 -11.79
C VAL A 33 -4.11 -7.70 -11.07
N ASN A 34 -5.43 -7.53 -11.09
CA ASN A 34 -6.11 -6.38 -10.49
C ASN A 34 -6.57 -6.62 -9.05
N ASP A 35 -6.07 -7.69 -8.41
CA ASP A 35 -6.40 -8.13 -7.07
C ASP A 35 -5.11 -8.41 -6.29
N MET A 36 -5.11 -8.06 -5.00
CA MET A 36 -3.92 -8.12 -4.16
C MET A 36 -3.65 -9.50 -3.58
N GLU A 37 -4.69 -10.31 -3.30
CA GLU A 37 -4.52 -11.68 -2.82
C GLU A 37 -3.90 -12.56 -3.91
N SER A 38 -4.42 -12.45 -5.13
CA SER A 38 -3.89 -13.10 -6.33
C SER A 38 -2.46 -12.66 -6.65
N MET A 39 -2.13 -11.39 -6.40
CA MET A 39 -0.77 -10.86 -6.53
C MET A 39 0.18 -11.49 -5.51
N SER A 40 -0.20 -11.53 -4.23
CA SER A 40 0.60 -12.12 -3.16
C SER A 40 0.82 -13.62 -3.40
N GLN A 41 -0.22 -14.37 -3.79
CA GLN A 41 -0.09 -15.80 -4.09
C GLN A 41 0.91 -16.05 -5.22
N ALA A 42 0.82 -15.30 -6.32
CA ALA A 42 1.79 -15.44 -7.41
C ALA A 42 3.23 -15.12 -6.96
N LEU A 43 3.45 -14.15 -6.06
CA LEU A 43 4.78 -13.93 -5.50
C LEU A 43 5.30 -15.11 -4.67
N ARG A 44 4.45 -15.69 -3.81
CA ARG A 44 4.78 -16.91 -3.02
C ARG A 44 5.10 -18.09 -3.93
N ASP A 45 4.41 -18.22 -5.06
CA ASP A 45 4.66 -19.22 -6.11
C ASP A 45 5.94 -18.94 -6.93
N GLY A 46 6.75 -17.94 -6.55
CA GLY A 46 8.03 -17.61 -7.17
C GLY A 46 7.93 -16.66 -8.37
N ALA A 47 6.80 -16.00 -8.58
CA ALA A 47 6.52 -15.25 -9.80
C ALA A 47 6.86 -13.73 -9.82
N GLY A 48 7.51 -13.05 -8.88
CA GLY A 48 8.38 -13.47 -7.77
C GLY A 48 9.22 -12.32 -7.17
N ILE A 49 9.23 -11.14 -7.80
CA ILE A 49 9.34 -9.83 -7.13
C ILE A 49 8.05 -9.09 -7.49
N GLY A 50 7.57 -8.16 -6.66
CA GLY A 50 6.42 -7.34 -6.98
C GLY A 50 6.21 -6.16 -6.03
N LEU A 51 5.30 -5.27 -6.44
CA LEU A 51 4.70 -4.26 -5.58
C LEU A 51 3.46 -4.86 -4.91
N LEU A 52 3.46 -4.84 -3.58
CA LEU A 52 2.30 -5.11 -2.73
C LEU A 52 2.10 -3.92 -1.80
N ALA A 53 0.86 -3.70 -1.35
CA ALA A 53 0.63 -2.79 -0.24
C ALA A 53 1.15 -3.43 1.06
N ALA A 54 1.72 -2.61 1.95
CA ALA A 54 2.33 -3.08 3.20
C ALA A 54 1.43 -4.05 3.96
N TYR A 55 0.15 -3.69 4.16
CA TYR A 55 -0.82 -4.48 4.93
C TYR A 55 -1.05 -5.91 4.40
N SER A 56 -0.80 -6.17 3.12
CA SER A 56 -0.91 -7.51 2.51
C SER A 56 0.41 -8.28 2.47
N ALA A 57 1.54 -7.56 2.57
CA ALA A 57 2.88 -8.15 2.52
C ALA A 57 3.47 -8.43 3.91
N MET A 58 3.02 -7.74 4.96
CA MET A 58 3.68 -7.81 6.28
C MET A 58 3.79 -9.23 6.83
N ASP A 59 2.75 -10.04 6.75
CA ASP A 59 2.78 -11.38 7.33
C ASP A 59 3.73 -12.31 6.57
N ASP A 60 3.82 -12.16 5.25
CA ASP A 60 4.77 -12.90 4.39
C ASP A 60 6.22 -12.43 4.58
N LEU A 61 6.42 -11.13 4.80
CA LEU A 61 7.73 -10.56 5.12
C LEU A 61 8.21 -11.00 6.51
N ARG A 62 7.30 -11.17 7.47
CA ARG A 62 7.58 -11.66 8.83
C ARG A 62 7.81 -13.17 8.88
N SER A 63 7.09 -13.94 8.06
CA SER A 63 7.30 -15.39 7.93
C SER A 63 8.56 -15.74 7.13
N GLY A 64 8.99 -14.82 6.25
CA GLY A 64 10.10 -15.02 5.33
C GLY A 64 9.70 -15.70 4.01
N GLU A 65 8.40 -15.88 3.74
CA GLU A 65 7.93 -16.32 2.42
C GLU A 65 8.18 -15.26 1.33
N LEU A 66 8.13 -13.97 1.70
CA LEU A 66 8.52 -12.87 0.84
C LEU A 66 9.73 -12.11 1.42
N VAL A 67 10.54 -11.54 0.53
CA VAL A 67 11.73 -10.76 0.88
C VAL A 67 11.68 -9.40 0.18
N ARG A 68 11.89 -8.31 0.94
CA ARG A 68 11.95 -6.96 0.40
C ARG A 68 13.29 -6.71 -0.30
N VAL A 69 13.25 -6.63 -1.63
CA VAL A 69 14.47 -6.50 -2.48
C VAL A 69 15.01 -5.08 -2.63
N LEU A 70 14.21 -4.05 -2.35
CA LEU A 70 14.59 -2.63 -2.46
C LEU A 70 14.23 -1.89 -1.16
N PRO A 71 14.98 -2.08 -0.06
CA PRO A 71 14.64 -1.47 1.24
C PRO A 71 14.73 0.06 1.24
N GLY A 72 15.66 0.64 0.47
CA GLY A 72 15.79 2.09 0.33
C GLY A 72 14.74 2.76 -0.55
N TYR A 73 13.82 1.99 -1.16
CA TYR A 73 12.73 2.51 -1.98
C TYR A 73 11.38 2.10 -1.39
N HIS A 74 10.39 2.97 -1.58
CA HIS A 74 8.98 2.67 -1.37
C HIS A 74 8.17 3.29 -2.51
N THR A 75 6.88 3.00 -2.59
CA THR A 75 6.00 3.66 -3.55
C THR A 75 5.28 4.85 -2.90
N HIS A 76 4.58 5.68 -3.68
CA HIS A 76 3.80 6.78 -3.11
C HIS A 76 2.87 6.33 -1.99
N VAL A 77 2.99 6.96 -0.82
CA VAL A 77 2.11 6.72 0.32
C VAL A 77 0.69 7.15 -0.05
N ARG A 78 -0.30 6.28 0.20
CA ARG A 78 -1.71 6.55 -0.11
C ARG A 78 -2.53 6.73 1.15
N ASN A 79 -3.43 7.70 1.12
CA ASN A 79 -4.37 7.97 2.20
C ASN A 79 -5.55 6.97 2.15
N VAL A 80 -5.82 6.32 3.28
CA VAL A 80 -7.06 5.55 3.46
C VAL A 80 -8.19 6.49 3.87
N ASN A 81 -9.30 6.45 3.12
CA ASN A 81 -10.42 7.37 3.28
C ASN A 81 -11.72 6.61 3.60
N ALA A 82 -12.42 7.02 4.66
CA ALA A 82 -13.74 6.48 5.00
C ALA A 82 -14.84 7.30 4.27
N VAL A 83 -15.38 6.76 3.18
CA VAL A 83 -16.42 7.42 2.38
C VAL A 83 -17.81 7.05 2.89
N TYR A 84 -18.64 8.05 3.18
CA TYR A 84 -20.05 7.87 3.55
C TYR A 84 -20.91 8.99 2.94
N PRO A 85 -22.21 8.76 2.68
CA PRO A 85 -23.08 9.77 2.09
C PRO A 85 -23.17 11.02 2.97
N SER A 86 -22.96 12.20 2.38
CA SER A 86 -23.20 13.47 3.06
C SER A 86 -24.69 13.64 3.31
N ARG A 87 -25.11 13.39 4.56
CA ARG A 87 -26.48 13.63 5.05
C ARG A 87 -26.42 14.78 6.04
N GLN A 88 -27.43 15.66 6.02
CA GLN A 88 -27.57 16.78 6.96
C GLN A 88 -27.45 16.33 8.43
N PHE A 89 -27.87 15.10 8.72
CA PHE A 89 -27.67 14.42 9.99
C PHE A 89 -26.89 13.12 9.76
N VAL A 90 -25.60 13.13 10.10
CA VAL A 90 -24.80 11.91 10.26
C VAL A 90 -25.00 11.41 11.69
N ASP A 91 -25.62 10.23 11.83
CA ASP A 91 -25.92 9.64 13.13
C ASP A 91 -24.68 9.50 14.01
N ALA A 92 -24.85 9.70 15.32
CA ALA A 92 -23.76 9.55 16.30
C ALA A 92 -23.08 8.17 16.22
N LYS A 93 -23.83 7.12 15.85
CA LYS A 93 -23.31 5.77 15.59
C LYS A 93 -22.31 5.75 14.42
N ILE A 94 -22.60 6.44 13.31
CA ILE A 94 -21.71 6.52 12.15
C ILE A 94 -20.46 7.33 12.50
N LYS A 95 -20.62 8.48 13.18
CA LYS A 95 -19.47 9.30 13.63
C LYS A 95 -18.52 8.50 14.50
N ARG A 96 -19.05 7.82 15.53
CA ARG A 96 -18.24 7.01 16.45
C ARG A 96 -17.62 5.79 15.75
N PHE A 97 -18.28 5.20 14.76
CA PHE A 97 -17.69 4.13 13.94
C PHE A 97 -16.53 4.65 13.08
N VAL A 98 -16.69 5.79 12.40
CA VAL A 98 -15.61 6.42 11.61
C VAL A 98 -14.44 6.86 12.48
N GLU A 99 -14.69 7.40 13.67
CA GLU A 99 -13.67 7.71 14.68
C GLU A 99 -12.92 6.44 15.12
N THR A 100 -13.66 5.37 15.45
CA THR A 100 -13.07 4.07 15.83
C THR A 100 -12.22 3.49 14.70
N LEU A 101 -12.72 3.49 13.47
CA LEU A 101 -11.97 3.08 12.28
C LEU A 101 -10.70 3.91 12.10
N LYS A 102 -10.80 5.24 12.21
CA LYS A 102 -9.65 6.13 12.05
C LYS A 102 -8.53 5.77 13.02
N THR A 103 -8.83 5.64 14.32
CA THR A 103 -7.82 5.26 15.32
C THR A 103 -7.19 3.91 15.00
N HIS A 104 -7.99 2.84 14.91
CA HIS A 104 -7.44 1.49 14.75
C HIS A 104 -6.71 1.30 13.42
N VAL A 105 -7.23 1.84 12.32
CA VAL A 105 -6.60 1.71 11.00
C VAL A 105 -5.32 2.54 10.92
N SER A 106 -5.28 3.76 11.47
CA SER A 106 -4.05 4.54 11.56
C SER A 106 -2.99 3.83 12.39
N ASP A 107 -3.31 3.36 13.60
CA ASP A 107 -2.35 2.70 14.50
C ASP A 107 -1.69 1.48 13.82
N HIS A 108 -2.46 0.67 13.09
CA HIS A 108 -1.94 -0.48 12.34
C HIS A 108 -1.09 -0.08 11.12
N LEU A 109 -1.50 0.93 10.36
CA LEU A 109 -0.74 1.39 9.19
C LEU A 109 0.56 2.09 9.57
N ASP A 110 0.55 2.88 10.65
CA ASP A 110 1.74 3.56 11.19
C ASP A 110 2.75 2.53 11.74
N ALA A 111 2.28 1.44 12.35
CA ALA A 111 3.13 0.32 12.74
C ALA A 111 3.82 -0.33 11.53
N TYR A 112 3.10 -0.56 10.43
CA TYR A 112 3.68 -1.13 9.20
C TYR A 112 4.64 -0.16 8.52
N ALA A 113 4.33 1.14 8.45
CA ALA A 113 5.22 2.16 7.91
C ALA A 113 6.54 2.19 8.68
N LYS A 114 6.48 2.15 10.01
CA LYS A 114 7.65 2.11 10.89
C LYS A 114 8.48 0.82 10.75
N GLU A 115 7.84 -0.35 10.65
CA GLU A 115 8.53 -1.64 10.46
C GLU A 115 9.21 -1.73 9.08
N LEU A 116 8.68 -1.01 8.08
CA LEU A 116 9.27 -0.87 6.75
C LEU A 116 10.22 0.33 6.61
N GLU A 117 10.52 1.07 7.67
CA GLU A 117 11.37 2.29 7.62
C GLU A 117 10.88 3.31 6.56
N ILE A 118 9.57 3.36 6.31
CA ILE A 118 8.93 4.32 5.41
C ILE A 118 8.52 5.52 6.25
N GLU A 119 9.13 6.68 5.99
CA GLU A 119 8.72 7.93 6.62
C GLU A 119 7.23 8.20 6.34
N PRO A 120 6.39 8.36 7.38
CA PRO A 120 4.97 8.55 7.19
C PRO A 120 4.73 9.88 6.47
N ALA A 121 4.04 9.83 5.32
CA ALA A 121 3.62 11.02 4.59
C ALA A 121 2.50 11.75 5.34
N LEU A 122 2.86 12.40 6.45
CA LEU A 122 1.97 13.10 7.36
C LEU A 122 1.58 14.47 6.78
N SER A 123 0.86 14.42 5.66
CA SER A 123 0.20 15.54 5.00
C SER A 123 -1.30 15.30 5.02
N LEU A 124 -1.89 15.55 6.20
CA LEU A 124 -3.34 15.62 6.41
C LEU A 124 -3.91 16.82 5.64
N SER A 125 -4.09 16.64 4.33
CA SER A 125 -4.88 17.54 3.49
C SER A 125 -6.34 17.44 3.89
N THR A 126 -6.77 18.31 4.81
CA THR A 126 -8.19 18.57 5.07
C THR A 126 -8.75 19.36 3.88
N GLY A 127 -9.05 18.65 2.79
CA GLY A 127 -9.81 19.16 1.66
C GLY A 127 -11.27 19.37 2.03
N ARG A 128 -11.85 20.48 1.56
CA ARG A 128 -13.27 20.85 1.75
C ARG A 128 -14.21 20.01 0.89
#